data_AF-A0A127HS55-F1
#
_entry.id   AF-A0A127HS55-F1
#
_cell.length_a   1.000
_cell.length_b   1.000
_cell.length_c   1.000
_cell.angle_alpha   90.00
_cell.angle_beta   90.00
_cell.angle_gamma   90.00
#
_symmetry.space_group_name_H-M   'P 1'
#
loop_
_entity.id
_entity.type
_entity.pdbx_description
1 polymer ?
#
loop_
_entity_poly.entity_id
_entity_poly.type
_entity_poly.pdbx_seq_one_letter_code
_entity_poly.pdbx_strand_id
1 'polypeptide(L)'
;MIGHSTILFRYLMVLIFFLGGGMTFEEMKQITEMATDHDWFDYVTLICSVVVPAIAAGLSYIFFKRHASQVLNEKLIEREVEALYDVMECFFSFSDAFGLYHSLSYKKFRDDLQLVSIVSDISVQVNNASDTVLLEHRSIKRGIFLLEAQGEDNAAKALDNYHQAAIEIRKRLYFAEKEQNTGEAARLKNEVVLNYDVDVKNIKGLRVQALTELASSKVNLSSKYSR
;
A
#
# COMPACT_ATOMS: atom_id res chain seq x y z
N MET A 1 -32.54 3.08 37.94
CA MET A 1 -32.01 3.33 39.31
C MET A 1 -33.10 3.24 40.41
N ILE A 2 -33.97 2.22 40.39
CA ILE A 2 -35.00 2.05 41.46
C ILE A 2 -35.02 0.63 42.07
N GLY A 3 -34.38 -0.38 41.46
CA GLY A 3 -34.45 -1.78 41.92
C GLY A 3 -33.46 -2.22 43.01
N HIS A 4 -32.35 -1.50 43.22
CA HIS A 4 -31.32 -1.92 44.18
C HIS A 4 -31.62 -1.51 45.63
N SER A 5 -32.47 -0.49 45.83
CA SER A 5 -32.79 0.05 47.17
C SER A 5 -33.76 -0.85 47.94
N THR A 6 -34.68 -1.53 47.24
CA THR A 6 -35.70 -2.39 47.86
C THR A 6 -35.15 -3.71 48.40
N ILE A 7 -34.07 -4.23 47.80
CA ILE A 7 -33.43 -5.48 48.24
C ILE A 7 -32.61 -5.24 49.51
N LEU A 8 -31.81 -4.17 49.55
CA LEU A 8 -31.05 -3.79 50.75
C LEU A 8 -31.95 -3.44 51.93
N PHE A 9 -33.10 -2.81 51.68
CA PHE A 9 -34.10 -2.53 52.72
C PHE A 9 -34.73 -3.82 53.28
N ARG A 10 -34.98 -4.84 52.44
CA ARG A 10 -35.49 -6.15 52.88
C ARG A 10 -34.49 -6.93 53.72
N TYR A 11 -33.20 -6.94 53.35
CA TYR A 11 -32.18 -7.60 54.17
C TYR A 11 -31.91 -6.88 55.49
N LEU A 12 -31.95 -5.53 55.51
CA LEU A 12 -31.82 -4.75 56.73
C LEU A 12 -33.00 -4.97 57.69
N MET A 13 -34.22 -5.12 57.14
CA MET A 13 -35.41 -5.40 57.94
C MET A 13 -35.41 -6.82 58.52
N VAL A 14 -34.91 -7.82 57.77
CA VAL A 14 -34.73 -9.20 58.26
C VAL A 14 -33.65 -9.27 59.35
N LEU A 15 -32.55 -8.50 59.23
CA LEU A 15 -31.49 -8.47 60.24
C LEU A 15 -31.95 -7.81 61.56
N ILE A 16 -32.79 -6.78 61.48
CA ILE A 16 -33.40 -6.13 62.66
C ILE A 16 -34.43 -7.06 63.32
N PHE A 17 -35.17 -7.86 62.55
CA PHE A 17 -36.10 -8.87 63.08
C PHE A 17 -35.38 -10.04 63.77
N PHE A 18 -34.22 -10.45 63.27
CA PHE A 18 -33.42 -11.56 63.81
C PHE A 18 -32.76 -11.26 65.18
N LEU A 19 -32.57 -9.99 65.54
CA LEU A 19 -31.89 -9.59 66.79
C LEU A 19 -32.84 -9.34 67.98
N GLY A 20 -34.16 -9.30 67.76
CA GLY A 20 -35.12 -8.78 68.76
C GLY A 20 -36.11 -9.77 69.37
N GLY A 21 -36.27 -10.99 68.84
CA GLY A 21 -37.27 -11.94 69.34
C GLY A 21 -36.97 -13.35 68.89
N GLY A 22 -37.00 -14.30 69.84
CA GLY A 22 -36.79 -15.71 69.56
C GLY A 22 -37.87 -16.24 68.63
N MET A 23 -37.55 -16.35 67.34
CA MET A 23 -38.38 -17.05 66.37
C MET A 23 -38.51 -18.50 66.78
N THR A 24 -39.76 -18.97 66.80
CA THR A 24 -40.03 -20.39 67.04
C THR A 24 -39.72 -21.19 65.78
N PHE A 25 -39.40 -22.48 65.95
CA PHE A 25 -39.03 -23.39 64.85
C PHE A 25 -40.06 -23.42 63.70
N GLU A 26 -41.32 -23.20 64.03
CA GLU A 26 -42.42 -23.17 63.06
C GLU A 26 -42.42 -21.93 62.16
N GLU A 27 -41.97 -20.77 62.68
CA GLU A 27 -41.79 -19.55 61.87
C GLU A 27 -40.57 -19.68 60.95
N MET A 28 -39.49 -20.30 61.44
CA MET A 28 -38.32 -20.65 60.62
C MET A 28 -38.71 -21.62 59.50
N LYS A 29 -39.57 -22.61 59.79
CA LYS A 29 -40.08 -23.56 58.81
C LYS A 29 -40.94 -22.89 57.74
N GLN A 30 -41.86 -22.01 58.13
CA GLN A 30 -42.70 -21.26 57.17
C GLN A 30 -41.89 -20.31 56.28
N ILE A 31 -40.87 -19.63 56.83
CA ILE A 31 -39.98 -18.77 56.05
C ILE A 31 -39.15 -19.61 55.07
N THR A 32 -38.70 -20.79 55.49
CA THR A 32 -37.94 -21.71 54.63
C THR A 32 -38.84 -22.29 53.53
N GLU A 33 -40.08 -22.67 53.82
CA GLU A 33 -41.05 -23.15 52.81
C GLU A 33 -41.41 -22.05 51.81
N MET A 34 -41.64 -20.81 52.27
CA MET A 34 -41.86 -19.66 51.37
C MET A 34 -40.61 -19.30 50.54
N ALA A 35 -39.41 -19.56 51.04
CA ALA A 35 -38.16 -19.37 50.31
C ALA A 35 -37.82 -20.57 49.39
N THR A 36 -38.48 -21.71 49.56
CA THR A 36 -38.23 -22.93 48.77
C THR A 36 -39.20 -23.07 47.60
N ASP A 37 -40.31 -22.32 47.59
CA ASP A 37 -41.25 -22.23 46.47
C ASP A 37 -40.72 -21.30 45.36
N HIS A 38 -39.52 -21.62 44.88
CA HIS A 38 -38.94 -20.93 43.74
C HIS A 38 -39.52 -21.52 42.46
N ASP A 39 -40.43 -20.76 41.85
CA ASP A 39 -41.02 -21.08 40.56
C ASP A 39 -39.89 -21.21 39.52
N TRP A 40 -39.96 -22.18 38.63
CA TRP A 40 -38.88 -22.47 37.66
C TRP A 40 -38.48 -21.24 36.81
N PHE A 41 -39.41 -20.28 36.68
CA PHE A 41 -39.20 -18.98 36.06
C PHE A 41 -38.17 -18.08 36.78
N ASP A 42 -38.04 -18.16 38.11
CA ASP A 42 -37.04 -17.39 38.87
C ASP A 42 -35.62 -17.88 38.59
N TYR A 43 -35.44 -19.20 38.43
CA TYR A 43 -34.15 -19.76 38.02
C TYR A 43 -33.79 -19.40 36.58
N VAL A 44 -34.77 -19.44 35.66
CA VAL A 44 -34.54 -19.06 34.25
C VAL A 44 -34.22 -17.57 34.12
N THR A 45 -34.90 -16.69 34.85
CA THR A 45 -34.62 -15.25 34.83
C THR A 45 -33.25 -14.93 35.43
N LEU A 46 -32.84 -15.61 36.50
CA LEU A 46 -31.51 -15.44 37.09
C LEU A 46 -30.41 -15.94 36.13
N ILE A 47 -30.57 -17.10 35.49
CA ILE A 47 -29.63 -17.60 34.49
C ILE A 47 -29.59 -16.67 33.26
N CYS A 48 -30.74 -16.23 32.75
CA CYS A 48 -30.80 -15.28 31.64
C CYS A 48 -30.10 -13.95 31.95
N SER A 49 -30.20 -13.47 33.20
CA SER A 49 -29.54 -12.22 33.62
C SER A 49 -28.01 -12.28 33.55
N VAL A 50 -27.43 -13.48 33.59
CA VAL A 50 -25.97 -13.71 33.50
C VAL A 50 -25.56 -14.14 32.09
N VAL A 51 -26.34 -15.01 31.46
CA VAL A 51 -26.04 -15.58 30.14
C VAL A 51 -26.21 -14.53 29.04
N VAL A 52 -27.23 -13.68 29.10
CA VAL A 52 -27.48 -12.66 28.06
C VAL A 52 -26.33 -11.64 27.98
N PRO A 53 -25.83 -11.05 29.09
CA PRO A 53 -24.65 -10.19 29.04
C PRO A 53 -23.39 -10.92 28.58
N ALA A 54 -23.19 -12.19 28.98
CA ALA A 54 -22.04 -12.98 28.55
C ALA A 54 -22.05 -13.26 27.04
N ILE A 55 -23.21 -13.58 26.47
CA ILE A 55 -23.38 -13.74 25.01
C ILE A 55 -23.17 -12.40 24.31
N ALA A 56 -23.73 -11.30 24.84
CA ALA A 56 -23.55 -9.96 24.27
C ALA A 56 -22.07 -9.54 24.27
N ALA A 57 -21.33 -9.82 25.35
CA ALA A 57 -19.89 -9.58 25.42
C ALA A 57 -19.11 -10.47 24.43
N GLY A 58 -19.47 -11.75 24.30
CA GLY A 58 -18.84 -12.67 23.34
C GLY A 58 -19.08 -12.24 21.88
N LEU A 59 -20.31 -11.87 21.54
CA LEU A 59 -20.65 -11.33 20.23
C LEU A 59 -19.93 -10.00 19.98
N SER A 60 -19.89 -9.10 20.96
CA SER A 60 -19.18 -7.81 20.84
C SER A 60 -17.69 -8.00 20.60
N TYR A 61 -17.06 -8.98 21.25
CA TYR A 61 -15.66 -9.34 21.02
C TYR A 61 -15.43 -9.87 19.60
N ILE A 62 -16.31 -10.75 19.10
CA ILE A 62 -16.23 -11.29 17.74
C ILE A 62 -16.44 -10.17 16.70
N PHE A 63 -17.42 -9.30 16.91
CA PHE A 63 -17.68 -8.15 16.04
C PHE A 63 -16.52 -7.15 16.06
N PHE A 64 -15.96 -6.86 17.23
CA PHE A 64 -14.80 -5.96 17.33
C PHE A 64 -13.57 -6.55 16.64
N LYS A 65 -13.31 -7.85 16.80
CA LYS A 65 -12.20 -8.53 16.12
C LYS A 65 -12.39 -8.54 14.60
N ARG A 66 -13.61 -8.79 14.11
CA ARG A 66 -13.95 -8.72 12.69
C ARG A 66 -13.83 -7.31 12.13
N HIS A 67 -14.38 -6.32 12.82
CA HIS A 67 -14.33 -4.91 12.43
C HIS A 67 -12.91 -4.36 12.45
N ALA A 68 -12.11 -4.71 13.46
CA ALA A 68 -10.69 -4.35 13.51
C ALA A 68 -9.91 -4.97 12.33
N SER A 69 -10.20 -6.22 11.99
CA SER A 69 -9.60 -6.88 10.81
C SER A 69 -10.02 -6.21 9.49
N GLN A 70 -11.29 -5.79 9.37
CA GLN A 70 -11.78 -5.09 8.18
C GLN A 70 -11.12 -3.72 8.02
N VAL A 71 -11.09 -2.90 9.08
CA VAL A 71 -10.45 -1.58 9.05
C VAL A 71 -8.94 -1.68 8.78
N LEU A 72 -8.28 -2.71 9.33
CA LEU A 72 -6.85 -2.91 9.10
C LEU A 72 -6.57 -3.34 7.65
N ASN A 73 -7.42 -4.19 7.07
CA ASN A 73 -7.34 -4.57 5.66
C ASN A 73 -7.60 -3.37 4.74
N GLU A 74 -8.62 -2.55 5.02
CA GLU A 74 -8.91 -1.34 4.23
C GLU A 74 -7.73 -0.36 4.22
N LYS A 75 -7.11 -0.09 5.37
CA LYS A 75 -5.93 0.76 5.46
C LYS A 75 -4.70 0.17 4.75
N LEU A 76 -4.57 -1.15 4.77
CA LEU A 76 -3.46 -1.84 4.10
C LEU A 76 -3.62 -1.76 2.58
N ILE A 77 -4.84 -1.91 2.07
CA ILE A 77 -5.20 -1.71 0.66
C ILE A 77 -4.88 -0.29 0.22
N GLU A 78 -5.34 0.70 0.98
CA GLU A 78 -5.11 2.11 0.66
C GLU A 78 -3.62 2.41 0.53
N ARG A 79 -2.82 1.91 1.47
CA ARG A 79 -1.36 2.08 1.46
C ARG A 79 -0.67 1.34 0.30
N GLU A 80 -1.10 0.13 -0.04
CA GLU A 80 -0.54 -0.62 -1.18
C GLU A 80 -0.88 0.06 -2.51
N VAL A 81 -2.10 0.61 -2.64
CA VAL A 81 -2.53 1.38 -3.82
C VAL A 81 -1.76 2.69 -3.94
N GLU A 82 -1.61 3.44 -2.85
CA GLU A 82 -0.81 4.68 -2.80
C GLU A 82 0.63 4.40 -3.23
N ALA A 83 1.25 3.35 -2.70
CA ALA A 83 2.60 2.94 -3.08
C ALA A 83 2.71 2.54 -4.57
N LEU A 84 1.68 1.95 -5.17
CA LEU A 84 1.66 1.68 -6.61
C LEU A 84 1.60 2.98 -7.44
N TYR A 85 0.85 3.99 -6.99
CA TYR A 85 0.85 5.30 -7.63
C TYR A 85 2.20 6.01 -7.51
N ASP A 86 2.85 5.93 -6.34
CA ASP A 86 4.22 6.42 -6.14
C ASP A 86 5.21 5.77 -7.12
N VAL A 87 5.11 4.45 -7.33
CA VAL A 87 5.94 3.71 -8.29
C VAL A 87 5.67 4.18 -9.73
N MET A 88 4.41 4.38 -10.10
CA MET A 88 4.06 4.88 -11.43
C MET A 88 4.61 6.28 -11.67
N GLU A 89 4.51 7.18 -10.70
CA GLU A 89 5.10 8.52 -10.78
C GLU A 89 6.62 8.44 -10.96
N CYS A 90 7.30 7.62 -10.15
CA CYS A 90 8.74 7.39 -10.27
C CYS A 90 9.14 6.88 -11.66
N PHE A 91 8.36 5.95 -12.23
CA PHE A 91 8.60 5.39 -13.54
C PHE A 91 8.40 6.42 -14.67
N PHE A 92 7.31 7.18 -14.63
CA PHE A 92 7.02 8.18 -15.66
C PHE A 92 8.02 9.33 -15.64
N SER A 93 8.38 9.84 -14.47
CA SER A 93 9.39 10.91 -14.34
C SER A 93 10.72 10.53 -14.99
N PHE A 94 11.22 9.31 -14.72
CA PHE A 94 12.43 8.82 -15.37
C PHE A 94 12.25 8.55 -16.86
N SER A 95 11.14 7.92 -17.28
CA SER A 95 10.86 7.60 -18.68
C SER A 95 10.77 8.86 -19.55
N ASP A 96 10.14 9.91 -19.05
CA ASP A 96 9.95 11.16 -19.78
C ASP A 96 11.26 11.95 -19.86
N ALA A 97 12.02 12.02 -18.77
CA ALA A 97 13.36 12.60 -18.76
C ALA A 97 14.28 11.89 -19.77
N PHE A 98 14.29 10.55 -19.76
CA PHE A 98 15.12 9.76 -20.65
C PHE A 98 14.69 9.89 -22.12
N GLY A 99 13.38 9.84 -22.38
CA GLY A 99 12.83 10.01 -23.72
C GLY A 99 13.22 11.36 -24.34
N LEU A 100 13.13 12.44 -23.56
CA LEU A 100 13.53 13.78 -23.99
C LEU A 100 15.04 13.84 -24.29
N TYR A 101 15.88 13.34 -23.38
CA TYR A 101 17.33 13.31 -23.59
C TYR A 101 17.72 12.51 -24.83
N HIS A 102 17.12 11.34 -25.03
CA HIS A 102 17.40 10.49 -26.18
C HIS A 102 17.00 11.17 -27.50
N SER A 103 15.82 11.78 -27.57
CA SER A 103 15.35 12.45 -28.80
C SER A 103 16.17 13.70 -29.12
N LEU A 104 16.55 14.49 -28.11
CA LEU A 104 17.38 15.69 -28.30
C LEU A 104 18.80 15.32 -28.72
N SER A 105 19.38 14.28 -28.12
CA SER A 105 20.71 13.79 -28.48
C SER A 105 20.75 13.29 -29.92
N TYR A 106 19.73 12.53 -30.34
CA TYR A 106 19.58 12.11 -31.73
C TYR A 106 19.51 13.29 -32.69
N LYS A 107 18.67 14.29 -32.39
CA LYS A 107 18.54 15.50 -33.22
C LYS A 107 19.86 16.24 -33.34
N LYS A 108 20.56 16.43 -32.23
CA LYS A 108 21.89 17.05 -32.19
C LYS A 108 22.89 16.29 -33.06
N PHE A 109 23.01 14.97 -32.91
CA PHE A 109 23.98 14.18 -33.68
C PHE A 109 23.67 14.16 -35.17
N ARG A 110 22.38 14.13 -35.54
CA ARG A 110 21.99 14.24 -36.95
C ARG A 110 22.39 15.58 -37.55
N ASP A 111 22.17 16.68 -36.82
CA ASP A 111 22.51 18.03 -37.27
C ASP A 111 24.05 18.21 -37.36
N ASP A 112 24.80 17.68 -36.37
CA ASP A 112 26.27 17.64 -36.36
C ASP A 112 26.84 16.92 -37.60
N LEU A 113 26.23 15.80 -38.00
CA LEU A 113 26.67 14.99 -39.15
C LEU A 113 26.30 15.60 -40.50
N GLN A 114 25.19 16.35 -40.56
CA GLN A 114 24.73 17.01 -41.78
C GLN A 114 25.41 18.37 -42.03
N LEU A 115 26.38 18.77 -41.19
CA LEU A 115 27.08 20.06 -41.25
C LEU A 115 26.12 21.26 -41.28
N VAL A 116 24.91 21.10 -40.72
CA VAL A 116 23.96 22.20 -40.58
C VAL A 116 24.38 23.00 -39.35
N SER A 117 24.53 24.31 -39.50
CA SER A 117 24.81 25.24 -38.40
C SER A 117 23.88 24.96 -37.23
N ILE A 118 24.43 24.43 -36.13
CA ILE A 118 23.70 24.15 -34.90
C ILE A 118 23.03 25.45 -34.45
N VAL A 119 21.70 25.44 -34.36
CA VAL A 119 20.99 26.46 -33.59
C VAL A 119 21.49 26.31 -32.15
N SER A 120 22.17 27.33 -31.63
CA SER A 120 22.90 27.33 -30.34
C SER A 120 22.11 26.80 -29.14
N ASP A 121 20.79 26.74 -29.26
CA ASP A 121 19.83 26.29 -28.25
C ASP A 121 19.83 24.76 -28.03
N ILE A 122 20.03 23.93 -29.07
CA ILE A 122 19.89 22.46 -28.94
C ILE A 122 20.92 21.86 -27.99
N SER A 123 22.17 22.33 -28.02
CA SER A 123 23.23 21.82 -27.15
C SER A 123 22.96 22.09 -25.67
N VAL A 124 22.38 23.25 -25.34
CA VAL A 124 21.98 23.60 -23.97
C VAL A 124 20.82 22.70 -23.53
N GLN A 125 19.84 22.48 -24.40
CA GLN A 125 18.71 21.60 -24.11
C GLN A 125 19.13 20.15 -23.87
N VAL A 126 20.10 19.63 -24.65
CA VAL A 126 20.68 18.29 -24.44
C VAL A 126 21.35 18.18 -23.07
N ASN A 127 22.15 19.17 -22.67
CA ASN A 127 22.80 19.18 -21.37
C ASN A 127 21.77 19.21 -20.22
N ASN A 128 20.76 20.08 -20.32
CA ASN A 128 19.71 20.15 -19.30
C ASN A 128 18.94 18.83 -19.21
N ALA A 129 18.56 18.23 -20.33
CA ALA A 129 17.88 16.93 -20.35
C ALA A 129 18.78 15.81 -19.80
N SER A 130 20.08 15.86 -20.07
CA SER A 130 21.07 14.95 -19.50
C SER A 130 21.09 15.01 -17.97
N ASP A 131 21.10 16.22 -17.40
CA ASP A 131 21.10 16.43 -15.95
C ASP A 131 19.79 15.99 -15.31
N THR A 132 18.65 16.27 -15.94
CA THR A 132 17.34 15.79 -15.47
C THR A 132 17.30 14.26 -15.37
N VAL A 133 17.83 13.54 -16.37
CA VAL A 133 17.89 12.06 -16.30
C VAL A 133 18.78 11.56 -15.16
N LEU A 134 19.87 12.27 -14.82
CA LEU A 134 20.69 11.91 -13.66
C LEU A 134 19.93 12.10 -12.34
N LEU A 135 19.17 13.19 -12.23
CA LEU A 135 18.32 13.45 -11.08
C LEU A 135 17.23 12.38 -10.93
N GLU A 136 16.58 11.99 -12.03
CA GLU A 136 15.50 10.99 -12.01
C GLU A 136 15.98 9.54 -11.86
N HIS A 137 17.29 9.29 -11.92
CA HIS A 137 17.85 7.97 -11.67
C HIS A 137 17.50 7.45 -10.26
N ARG A 138 17.44 8.34 -9.27
CA ARG A 138 17.01 8.00 -7.92
C ARG A 138 15.53 7.60 -7.86
N SER A 139 14.70 8.24 -8.69
CA SER A 139 13.26 8.04 -8.72
C SER A 139 12.94 6.64 -9.20
N ILE A 140 13.49 6.22 -10.35
CA ILE A 140 13.27 4.86 -10.84
C ILE A 140 13.81 3.78 -9.89
N LYS A 141 14.98 4.00 -9.26
CA LYS A 141 15.50 3.07 -8.25
C LYS A 141 14.62 2.99 -7.00
N ARG A 142 14.03 4.10 -6.57
CA ARG A 142 12.99 4.11 -5.50
C ARG A 142 11.78 3.28 -5.93
N GLY A 143 11.29 3.47 -7.15
CA GLY A 143 10.17 2.70 -7.69
C GLY A 143 10.43 1.19 -7.72
N ILE A 144 11.61 0.77 -8.18
CA ILE A 144 12.04 -0.64 -8.18
C ILE A 144 12.04 -1.20 -6.75
N PHE A 145 12.67 -0.49 -5.82
CA PHE A 145 12.73 -0.91 -4.41
C PHE A 145 11.34 -1.04 -3.76
N LEU A 146 10.41 -0.12 -4.08
CA LEU A 146 9.05 -0.19 -3.56
C LEU A 146 8.30 -1.43 -4.06
N LEU A 147 8.46 -1.80 -5.33
CA LEU A 147 7.86 -3.02 -5.87
C LEU A 147 8.47 -4.29 -5.25
N GLU A 148 9.78 -4.33 -5.06
CA GLU A 148 10.45 -5.43 -4.35
C GLU A 148 9.94 -5.55 -2.90
N ALA A 149 9.77 -4.43 -2.21
CA ALA A 149 9.24 -4.41 -0.84
C ALA A 149 7.77 -4.87 -0.76
N GLN A 150 7.01 -4.71 -1.84
CA GLN A 150 5.64 -5.22 -1.98
C GLN A 150 5.57 -6.69 -2.39
N GLY A 151 6.70 -7.31 -2.76
CA GLY A 151 6.75 -8.68 -3.28
C GLY A 151 6.35 -8.82 -4.75
N GLU A 152 6.32 -7.72 -5.50
CA GLU A 152 5.97 -7.67 -6.92
C GLU A 152 7.24 -7.80 -7.80
N ASP A 153 7.96 -8.91 -7.64
CA ASP A 153 9.28 -9.15 -8.25
C ASP A 153 9.29 -9.03 -9.78
N ASN A 154 8.21 -9.45 -10.45
CA ASN A 154 8.08 -9.38 -11.90
C ASN A 154 8.03 -7.92 -12.38
N ALA A 155 7.23 -7.09 -11.71
CA ALA A 155 7.13 -5.67 -12.02
C ALA A 155 8.45 -4.96 -11.70
N ALA A 156 9.07 -5.25 -10.56
CA ALA A 156 10.39 -4.72 -10.19
C ALA A 156 11.44 -5.03 -11.27
N LYS A 157 11.51 -6.29 -11.71
CA LYS A 157 12.43 -6.75 -12.77
C LYS A 157 12.14 -6.09 -14.11
N ALA A 158 10.87 -5.89 -14.47
CA ALA A 158 10.52 -5.19 -15.71
C ALA A 158 10.97 -3.72 -15.70
N LEU A 159 10.82 -3.04 -14.56
CA LEU A 159 11.33 -1.67 -14.37
C LEU A 159 12.86 -1.62 -14.41
N ASP A 160 13.55 -2.57 -13.76
CA ASP A 160 15.02 -2.63 -13.80
C ASP A 160 15.53 -2.93 -15.21
N ASN A 161 14.90 -3.83 -15.98
CA ASN A 161 15.26 -4.07 -17.38
C ASN A 161 15.15 -2.79 -18.23
N TYR A 162 14.07 -2.03 -18.07
CA TYR A 162 13.90 -0.73 -18.72
C TYR A 162 15.01 0.25 -18.29
N HIS A 163 15.31 0.31 -17.00
CA HIS A 163 16.34 1.16 -16.43
C HIS A 163 17.73 0.85 -17.00
N GLN A 164 18.12 -0.42 -17.02
CA GLN A 164 19.41 -0.86 -17.55
C GLN A 164 19.54 -0.55 -19.05
N ALA A 165 18.50 -0.79 -19.84
CA ALA A 165 18.52 -0.45 -21.26
C ALA A 165 18.69 1.07 -21.48
N ALA A 166 18.02 1.89 -20.68
CA ALA A 166 18.16 3.34 -20.74
C ALA A 166 19.59 3.80 -20.35
N ILE A 167 20.21 3.16 -19.35
CA ILE A 167 21.60 3.43 -18.97
C ILE A 167 22.57 3.10 -20.11
N GLU A 168 22.41 1.94 -20.77
CA GLU A 168 23.29 1.54 -21.88
C GLU A 168 23.19 2.50 -23.07
N ILE A 169 21.97 2.93 -23.42
CA ILE A 169 21.78 3.97 -24.45
C ILE A 169 22.46 5.27 -24.01
N ARG A 170 22.22 5.73 -22.77
CA ARG A 170 22.84 6.96 -22.24
C ARG A 170 24.37 6.91 -22.28
N LYS A 171 24.99 5.77 -21.94
CA LYS A 171 26.45 5.59 -22.03
C LYS A 171 26.93 5.82 -23.46
N ARG A 172 26.29 5.18 -24.45
CA ARG A 172 26.64 5.36 -25.87
C ARG A 172 26.51 6.82 -26.32
N LEU A 173 25.43 7.50 -25.94
CA LEU A 173 25.22 8.92 -26.23
C LEU A 173 26.32 9.79 -25.61
N TYR A 174 26.64 9.56 -24.35
CA TYR A 174 27.68 10.32 -23.64
C TYR A 174 29.07 10.15 -24.26
N PHE A 175 29.46 8.91 -24.59
CA PHE A 175 30.75 8.66 -25.24
C PHE A 175 30.83 9.27 -26.63
N ALA A 176 29.77 9.19 -27.43
CA ALA A 176 29.70 9.83 -28.75
C ALA A 176 29.82 11.37 -28.66
N GLU A 177 29.35 11.97 -27.57
CA GLU A 177 29.43 13.41 -27.34
C GLU A 177 30.79 13.88 -26.82
N LYS A 178 31.45 13.07 -25.97
CA LYS A 178 32.72 13.45 -25.30
C LYS A 178 33.98 13.02 -26.02
N GLU A 179 33.87 12.26 -27.10
CA GLU A 179 35.02 11.83 -27.90
C GLU A 179 35.78 13.03 -28.48
N GLN A 180 37.11 13.05 -28.29
CA GLN A 180 37.98 14.15 -28.71
C GLN A 180 38.48 13.96 -30.14
N ASN A 181 38.63 12.71 -30.59
CA ASN A 181 39.02 12.41 -31.94
C ASN A 181 37.86 12.63 -32.90
N THR A 182 37.96 13.63 -33.79
CA THR A 182 36.88 14.01 -34.72
C THR A 182 36.40 12.86 -35.61
N GLY A 183 37.31 11.99 -36.07
CA GLY A 183 36.95 10.85 -36.90
C GLY A 183 36.16 9.80 -36.14
N GLU A 184 36.59 9.50 -34.91
CA GLU A 184 35.92 8.54 -34.04
C GLU A 184 34.60 9.08 -33.49
N ALA A 185 34.54 10.37 -33.13
CA ALA A 185 33.32 11.05 -32.72
C ALA A 185 32.26 10.99 -33.83
N ALA A 186 32.63 11.25 -35.08
CA ALA A 186 31.72 11.13 -36.22
C ALA A 186 31.24 9.68 -36.42
N ARG A 187 32.13 8.70 -36.26
CA ARG A 187 31.78 7.26 -36.34
C ARG A 187 30.75 6.88 -35.28
N LEU A 188 30.98 7.24 -34.01
CA LEU A 188 30.10 6.95 -32.89
C LEU A 188 28.75 7.66 -33.01
N LYS A 189 28.74 8.93 -33.40
CA LYS A 189 27.50 9.68 -33.67
C LYS A 189 26.68 9.04 -34.79
N ASN A 190 27.34 8.62 -35.87
CA ASN A 190 26.66 7.93 -36.97
C ASN A 190 26.09 6.57 -36.54
N GLU A 191 26.83 5.81 -35.72
CA GLU A 191 26.36 4.56 -35.13
C GLU A 191 25.10 4.75 -34.28
N VAL A 192 25.06 5.81 -33.45
CA VAL A 192 23.86 6.18 -32.67
C VAL A 192 22.69 6.50 -33.60
N VAL A 193 22.92 7.33 -34.62
CA VAL A 193 21.86 7.76 -35.56
C VAL A 193 21.28 6.56 -36.32
N LEU A 194 22.12 5.64 -36.78
CA LEU A 194 21.69 4.43 -37.49
C LEU A 194 20.91 3.46 -36.61
N ASN A 195 21.27 3.36 -35.32
CA ASN A 195 20.62 2.46 -34.37
C ASN A 195 19.41 3.09 -33.66
N TYR A 196 19.11 4.37 -33.90
CA TYR A 196 18.08 5.11 -33.18
C TYR A 196 16.70 4.42 -33.22
N ASP A 197 16.24 3.99 -34.39
CA ASP A 197 14.93 3.34 -34.53
C ASP A 197 14.88 1.99 -33.80
N VAL A 198 15.99 1.27 -33.75
CA VAL A 198 16.13 0.01 -33.01
C VAL A 198 16.04 0.30 -31.51
N ASP A 199 16.75 1.31 -31.03
CA ASP A 199 16.76 1.73 -29.63
C ASP A 199 15.37 2.21 -29.18
N VAL A 200 14.70 3.04 -29.99
CA VAL A 200 13.33 3.50 -29.72
C VAL A 200 12.36 2.32 -29.66
N LYS A 201 12.46 1.37 -30.60
CA LYS A 201 11.62 0.18 -30.60
C LYS A 201 11.85 -0.69 -29.36
N ASN A 202 13.12 -0.91 -28.98
CA ASN A 202 13.49 -1.69 -27.80
C ASN A 202 12.96 -1.03 -26.51
N ILE A 203 13.23 0.26 -26.32
CA ILE A 203 12.78 1.02 -25.15
C ILE A 203 11.26 1.08 -25.08
N LYS A 204 10.57 1.24 -26.22
CA LYS A 204 9.11 1.19 -26.26
C LYS A 204 8.58 -0.19 -25.86
N GLY A 205 9.22 -1.28 -26.31
CA GLY A 205 8.88 -2.64 -25.91
C GLY A 205 9.03 -2.84 -24.40
N LEU A 206 10.17 -2.44 -23.83
CA LEU A 206 10.43 -2.52 -22.39
C LEU A 206 9.48 -1.63 -21.58
N ARG A 207 9.14 -0.44 -22.08
CA ARG A 207 8.14 0.45 -21.45
C ARG A 207 6.77 -0.21 -21.40
N VAL A 208 6.33 -0.82 -22.50
CA VAL A 208 5.04 -1.54 -22.55
C VAL A 208 5.07 -2.71 -21.58
N GLN A 209 6.15 -3.50 -21.57
CA GLN A 209 6.31 -4.60 -20.63
C GLN A 209 6.21 -4.13 -19.16
N ALA A 210 6.94 -3.07 -18.79
CA ALA A 210 6.88 -2.49 -17.44
C ALA A 210 5.46 -2.03 -17.07
N LEU A 211 4.75 -1.37 -18.00
CA LEU A 211 3.37 -0.93 -17.79
C LEU A 211 2.39 -2.12 -17.68
N THR A 212 2.59 -3.18 -18.44
CA THR A 212 1.79 -4.41 -18.36
C THR A 212 1.98 -5.09 -17.02
N GLU A 213 3.21 -5.23 -16.53
CA GLU A 213 3.48 -5.83 -15.22
C GLU A 213 2.92 -4.96 -14.08
N LEU A 214 3.08 -3.62 -14.15
CA LEU A 214 2.46 -2.70 -13.18
C LEU A 214 0.92 -2.82 -13.17
N ALA A 215 0.30 -2.96 -14.34
CA ALA A 215 -1.15 -3.17 -14.43
C ALA A 215 -1.56 -4.53 -13.86
N SER A 216 -0.77 -5.58 -14.08
CA SER A 216 -0.96 -6.90 -13.47
C SER A 216 -0.86 -6.84 -11.94
N SER A 217 0.13 -6.12 -11.39
CA SER A 217 0.25 -5.88 -9.94
C SER A 217 -0.99 -5.18 -9.37
N LYS A 218 -1.57 -4.21 -10.10
CA LYS A 218 -2.85 -3.58 -9.72
C LYS A 218 -4.00 -4.60 -9.65
N VAL A 219 -4.09 -5.51 -10.63
CA VAL A 219 -5.12 -6.55 -10.66
C VAL A 219 -4.92 -7.56 -9.52
N ASN A 220 -3.67 -7.94 -9.25
CA ASN A 220 -3.31 -8.81 -8.14
C ASN A 220 -3.74 -8.21 -6.80
N LEU A 221 -3.47 -6.92 -6.58
CA LEU A 221 -3.96 -6.17 -5.42
C LEU A 221 -5.49 -6.25 -5.33
N SER A 222 -6.22 -5.91 -6.39
CA SER A 222 -7.69 -6.01 -6.40
C SER A 222 -8.19 -7.41 -6.05
N SER A 223 -7.51 -8.47 -6.52
CA SER A 223 -7.89 -9.86 -6.28
C SER A 223 -7.60 -10.34 -4.85
N LYS A 224 -6.50 -9.86 -4.25
CA LYS A 224 -6.03 -10.20 -2.90
C LYS A 224 -7.02 -9.74 -1.82
N TYR A 225 -7.79 -8.69 -2.12
CA TYR A 225 -8.72 -8.06 -1.19
C TYR A 225 -10.20 -8.16 -1.56
N SER A 226 -10.54 -8.80 -2.69
CA SER A 226 -11.94 -9.12 -3.04
C SER A 226 -12.45 -10.44 -2.43
N ARG A 227 -11.71 -11.03 -1.48
CA ARG A 227 -12.08 -12.25 -0.72
C ARG A 227 -12.28 -11.94 0.75
#